data_AF-A0AAN6Z865-F1
#
_entry.id   AF-A0AAN6Z865-F1
#
_cell.length_a   1.000
_cell.length_b   1.000
_cell.length_c   1.000
_cell.angle_alpha   90.00
_cell.angle_beta   90.00
_cell.angle_gamma   90.00
#
_symmetry.space_group_name_H-M   'P 1'
#
loop_
_entity.id
_entity.type
_entity.pdbx_description
1 polymer ?
#
loop_
_entity_poly.entity_id
_entity_poly.type
_entity_poly.pdbx_seq_one_letter_code
_entity_poly.pdbx_strand_id
1 'polypeptide(L)'
;MMYHKAMLFSDPSVAAQILSSSHPRKVRALGRKVSNFADVVWNAHREAIVRRGNMLKFTRPVDATRDGRWIVPLEVERKDGTVTEERSLRELLLGTGEEELVEASPFDRIWGIGYGADKASKVQRERWGMNLLGKALMAVRAELRKELAEGESGTGAVDEKKTDVSEGTKEGKESG
;
A
#
# COMPACT_ATOMS: atom_id res chain seq x y z
N MET A 1 -1.53 -11.71 -4.16
CA MET A 1 -2.98 -12.03 -4.21
C MET A 1 -3.26 -13.49 -4.59
N MET A 2 -2.98 -13.95 -5.82
CA MET A 2 -3.35 -15.33 -6.24
C MET A 2 -2.62 -16.44 -5.47
N TYR A 3 -1.36 -16.22 -5.07
CA TYR A 3 -0.63 -17.12 -4.16
C TYR A 3 -1.40 -17.34 -2.85
N HIS A 4 -1.82 -16.25 -2.19
CA HIS A 4 -2.59 -16.34 -0.94
C HIS A 4 -3.96 -17.00 -1.14
N LYS A 5 -4.59 -16.85 -2.32
CA LYS A 5 -5.80 -17.60 -2.66
C LYS A 5 -5.51 -19.11 -2.64
N ALA A 6 -4.44 -19.55 -3.30
CA ALA A 6 -4.07 -20.98 -3.32
C ALA A 6 -3.77 -21.49 -1.91
N MET A 7 -3.05 -20.72 -1.09
CA MET A 7 -2.78 -21.06 0.30
C MET A 7 -4.05 -21.15 1.16
N LEU A 8 -5.02 -20.25 0.96
CA LEU A 8 -6.29 -20.25 1.67
C LEU A 8 -7.09 -21.54 1.46
N PHE A 9 -6.98 -22.14 0.27
CA PHE A 9 -7.67 -23.38 -0.09
C PHE A 9 -6.76 -24.61 -0.02
N SER A 10 -5.64 -24.51 0.71
CA SER A 10 -4.69 -25.60 0.94
C SER A 10 -4.16 -26.25 -0.34
N ASP A 11 -3.88 -25.44 -1.37
CA ASP A 11 -3.34 -25.88 -2.66
C ASP A 11 -1.88 -25.40 -2.85
N PRO A 12 -0.89 -26.05 -2.18
CA PRO A 12 0.52 -25.65 -2.26
C PRO A 12 1.10 -25.87 -3.67
N SER A 13 0.55 -26.81 -4.44
CA SER A 13 0.99 -27.09 -5.81
C SER A 13 0.70 -25.91 -6.74
N VAL A 14 -0.53 -25.40 -6.74
CA VAL A 14 -0.88 -24.21 -7.52
C VAL A 14 -0.18 -22.97 -6.96
N ALA A 15 0.00 -22.88 -5.64
CA ALA A 15 0.73 -21.78 -5.01
C ALA A 15 2.19 -21.70 -5.52
N ALA A 16 2.91 -22.82 -5.59
CA ALA A 16 4.27 -22.89 -6.13
C ALA A 16 4.33 -22.52 -7.63
N GLN A 17 3.36 -22.96 -8.42
CA GLN A 17 3.25 -22.58 -9.83
C GLN A 17 3.00 -21.07 -10.02
N ILE A 18 2.22 -20.46 -9.12
CA ILE A 18 1.99 -19.02 -9.14
C ILE A 18 3.27 -18.26 -8.81
N LEU A 19 4.03 -18.67 -7.79
CA LEU A 19 5.27 -18.00 -7.39
C LEU A 19 6.36 -18.08 -8.48
N SER A 20 6.43 -19.19 -9.19
CA SER A 20 7.39 -19.38 -10.29
C SER A 20 6.99 -18.66 -11.58
N SER A 21 5.79 -18.09 -11.66
CA SER A 21 5.31 -17.41 -12.87
C SER A 21 5.49 -15.90 -12.82
N SER A 22 6.25 -15.36 -13.77
CA SER A 22 6.43 -13.91 -13.95
C SER A 22 5.33 -13.23 -14.76
N HIS A 23 4.38 -13.98 -15.34
CA HIS A 23 3.43 -13.46 -16.32
C HIS A 23 2.02 -13.30 -15.71
N PRO A 24 1.47 -12.07 -15.62
CA PRO A 24 0.17 -11.83 -14.97
C PRO A 24 -0.99 -12.66 -15.52
N ARG A 25 -1.04 -12.88 -16.84
CA ARG A 25 -2.08 -13.71 -17.48
C ARG A 25 -2.02 -15.17 -17.01
N LYS A 26 -0.80 -15.73 -16.89
CA LYS A 26 -0.58 -17.10 -16.42
C LYS A 26 -0.93 -17.23 -14.94
N VAL A 27 -0.49 -16.28 -14.10
CA VAL A 27 -0.87 -16.22 -12.68
C VAL A 27 -2.38 -16.20 -12.49
N ARG A 28 -3.11 -15.38 -13.28
CA ARG A 28 -4.58 -15.34 -13.25
C ARG A 28 -5.21 -16.65 -13.70
N ALA A 29 -4.65 -17.31 -14.72
CA ALA A 29 -5.13 -18.61 -15.19
C ALA A 29 -4.94 -19.71 -14.13
N LEU A 30 -3.78 -19.73 -13.47
CA LEU A 30 -3.50 -20.65 -12.34
C LEU A 30 -4.45 -20.39 -11.16
N GLY A 31 -4.75 -19.13 -10.85
CA GLY A 31 -5.71 -18.77 -9.80
C GLY A 31 -7.14 -19.29 -10.02
N ARG A 32 -7.50 -19.65 -11.27
CA ARG A 32 -8.78 -20.32 -11.59
C ARG A 32 -8.74 -21.84 -11.42
N LYS A 33 -7.54 -22.43 -11.29
CA LYS A 33 -7.32 -23.86 -11.10
C LYS A 33 -7.10 -24.26 -9.63
N VAL A 34 -7.22 -23.31 -8.70
CA VAL A 34 -7.08 -23.57 -7.27
C VAL A 34 -8.14 -24.58 -6.83
N SER A 35 -7.69 -25.67 -6.24
CA SER A 35 -8.53 -26.76 -5.72
C SER A 35 -9.30 -26.30 -4.47
N ASN A 36 -10.37 -27.04 -4.10
CA ASN A 36 -11.17 -26.78 -2.89
C ASN A 36 -11.78 -25.37 -2.78
N PHE A 37 -11.91 -24.66 -3.90
CA PHE A 37 -12.44 -23.31 -3.91
C PHE A 37 -13.89 -23.27 -3.43
N ALA A 38 -14.16 -22.41 -2.45
CA ALA A 38 -15.50 -22.13 -1.95
C ALA A 38 -15.73 -20.62 -1.94
N ASP A 39 -16.81 -20.17 -2.59
CA ASP A 39 -17.13 -18.75 -2.72
C ASP A 39 -17.35 -18.06 -1.37
N VAL A 40 -18.00 -18.74 -0.42
CA VAL A 40 -18.26 -18.20 0.93
C VAL A 40 -16.95 -17.87 1.64
N VAL A 41 -15.99 -18.80 1.61
CA VAL A 41 -14.66 -18.60 2.19
C VAL A 41 -13.90 -17.52 1.42
N TRP A 42 -13.92 -17.55 0.09
CA TRP A 42 -13.23 -16.53 -0.70
C TRP A 42 -13.77 -15.12 -0.43
N ASN A 43 -15.09 -14.96 -0.37
CA ASN A 43 -15.73 -13.68 -0.13
C ASN A 43 -15.40 -13.13 1.26
N ALA A 44 -15.28 -13.99 2.28
CA ALA A 44 -14.88 -13.58 3.62
C ALA A 44 -13.41 -13.08 3.70
N HIS A 45 -12.52 -13.61 2.86
CA HIS A 45 -11.07 -13.34 2.98
C HIS A 45 -10.47 -12.45 1.88
N ARG A 46 -11.13 -12.33 0.71
CA ARG A 46 -10.55 -11.69 -0.48
C ARG A 46 -10.11 -10.24 -0.24
N GLU A 47 -10.89 -9.47 0.51
CA GLU A 47 -10.61 -8.07 0.79
C GLU A 47 -9.34 -7.91 1.63
N ALA A 48 -9.17 -8.71 2.68
CA ALA A 48 -7.97 -8.71 3.49
C ALA A 48 -6.72 -9.12 2.68
N ILE A 49 -6.85 -10.14 1.83
CA ILE A 49 -5.76 -10.60 0.95
C ILE A 49 -5.35 -9.50 -0.04
N VAL A 50 -6.32 -8.82 -0.66
CA VAL A 50 -6.05 -7.74 -1.62
C VAL A 50 -5.49 -6.51 -0.92
N ARG A 51 -6.02 -6.14 0.24
CA ARG A 51 -5.49 -5.03 1.05
C ARG A 51 -4.02 -5.28 1.41
N ARG A 52 -3.68 -6.46 1.93
CA ARG A 52 -2.28 -6.82 2.25
C ARG A 52 -1.37 -6.76 1.01
N GLY A 53 -1.85 -7.25 -0.12
CA GLY A 53 -1.11 -7.17 -1.39
C GLY A 53 -0.84 -5.72 -1.82
N ASN A 54 -1.84 -4.85 -1.70
CA ASN A 54 -1.68 -3.43 -1.99
C ASN A 54 -0.74 -2.76 -0.98
N MET A 55 -0.88 -3.03 0.33
CA MET A 55 0.05 -2.50 1.33
C MET A 55 1.51 -2.79 0.95
N LEU A 56 1.83 -4.03 0.59
CA LEU A 56 3.17 -4.40 0.11
C LEU A 56 3.55 -3.67 -1.19
N LYS A 57 2.63 -3.57 -2.16
CA LYS A 57 2.90 -2.84 -3.41
C LYS A 57 3.23 -1.36 -3.18
N PHE A 58 2.59 -0.73 -2.21
CA PHE A 58 2.75 0.70 -1.93
C PHE A 58 3.84 1.00 -0.89
N THR A 59 4.47 -0.01 -0.29
CA THR A 59 5.55 0.19 0.72
C THR A 59 6.85 -0.52 0.37
N ARG A 60 6.76 -1.76 -0.13
CA ARG A 60 7.87 -2.68 -0.39
C ARG A 60 7.66 -3.44 -1.71
N PRO A 61 7.55 -2.74 -2.84
CA PRO A 61 7.37 -3.39 -4.11
C PRO A 61 8.62 -4.18 -4.53
N VAL A 62 8.42 -5.39 -5.07
CA VAL A 62 9.49 -6.38 -5.30
C VAL A 62 10.47 -5.95 -6.41
N ASP A 63 10.00 -5.29 -7.47
CA ASP A 63 10.88 -4.84 -8.58
C ASP A 63 11.21 -3.34 -8.47
N ALA A 64 11.63 -2.90 -7.28
CA ALA A 64 11.94 -1.49 -7.02
C ALA A 64 13.01 -0.92 -7.96
N THR A 65 12.80 0.32 -8.41
CA THR A 65 13.68 1.00 -9.37
C THR A 65 14.79 1.80 -8.68
N ARG A 66 14.53 2.34 -7.47
CA ARG A 66 15.53 3.08 -6.68
C ARG A 66 15.24 2.94 -5.17
N ASP A 67 16.26 2.61 -4.38
CA ASP A 67 16.21 2.50 -2.91
C ASP A 67 15.02 1.67 -2.35
N GLY A 68 14.63 0.60 -3.03
CA GLY A 68 13.52 -0.24 -2.61
C GLY A 68 12.12 0.36 -2.87
N ARG A 69 12.02 1.44 -3.67
CA ARG A 69 10.76 2.07 -4.09
C ARG A 69 10.56 1.99 -5.60
N TRP A 70 9.29 1.93 -6.02
CA TRP A 70 8.90 2.16 -7.41
C TRP A 70 8.70 3.64 -7.63
N ILE A 71 9.61 4.25 -8.39
CA ILE A 71 9.56 5.66 -8.77
C ILE A 71 8.83 5.81 -10.10
N VAL A 72 7.88 6.73 -10.14
CA VAL A 72 7.06 7.07 -11.30
C VAL A 72 7.36 8.53 -11.68
N PRO A 73 7.79 8.80 -12.91
CA PRO A 73 7.87 10.16 -13.42
C PRO A 73 6.44 10.66 -13.69
N LEU A 74 6.09 11.81 -13.12
CA LEU A 74 4.80 12.46 -13.30
C LEU A 74 5.02 13.86 -13.85
N GLU A 75 4.34 14.17 -14.95
CA GLU A 75 4.26 15.54 -15.45
C GLU A 75 3.28 16.33 -14.60
N VAL A 76 3.78 17.41 -13.99
CA VAL A 76 3.00 18.31 -13.14
C VAL A 76 2.94 19.67 -13.82
N GLU A 77 1.74 20.10 -14.15
CA GLU A 77 1.50 21.45 -14.66
C GLU A 77 1.64 22.47 -13.52
N ARG A 78 2.48 23.47 -13.74
CA ARG A 78 2.68 24.61 -12.84
C ARG A 78 2.52 25.91 -13.62
N LYS A 79 2.44 27.03 -12.90
CA LYS A 79 2.27 28.36 -13.49
C LYS A 79 3.42 28.77 -14.43
N ASP A 80 4.61 28.21 -14.21
CA ASP A 80 5.85 28.47 -14.95
C ASP A 80 6.18 27.41 -16.02
N GLY A 81 5.29 26.42 -16.22
CA GLY A 81 5.44 25.36 -17.21
C GLY A 81 5.21 23.97 -16.63
N THR A 82 5.39 22.95 -17.46
CA THR A 82 5.29 21.55 -17.05
C THR A 82 6.65 21.08 -16.53
N VAL A 83 6.67 20.51 -15.32
CA VAL A 83 7.86 19.89 -14.75
C VAL A 83 7.62 18.40 -14.54
N THR A 84 8.66 17.59 -14.72
CA THR A 84 8.61 16.17 -14.38
C THR A 84 9.06 15.97 -12.93
N GLU A 85 8.16 15.46 -12.09
CA GLU A 85 8.46 15.06 -10.71
C GLU A 85 8.56 13.55 -10.60
N GLU A 86 9.59 13.06 -9.90
CA GLU A 86 9.71 11.65 -9.54
C GLU A 86 9.00 11.38 -8.21
N ARG A 87 7.98 10.52 -8.22
CA ARG A 87 7.25 10.14 -7.00
C ARG A 87 7.20 8.63 -6.84
N SER A 88 7.30 8.16 -5.60
CA SER A 88 7.04 6.77 -5.27
C SER A 88 5.54 6.44 -5.35
N LEU A 89 5.20 5.17 -5.56
CA LEU A 89 3.79 4.72 -5.47
C LEU A 89 3.13 5.10 -4.15
N ARG A 90 3.88 5.05 -3.03
CA ARG A 90 3.40 5.48 -1.70
C ARG A 90 2.94 6.93 -1.72
N GLU A 91 3.78 7.82 -2.25
CA GLU A 91 3.51 9.26 -2.34
C GLU A 91 2.34 9.54 -3.28
N LEU A 92 2.23 8.81 -4.40
CA LEU A 92 1.09 8.92 -5.28
C LEU A 92 -0.22 8.54 -4.57
N LEU A 93 -0.24 7.43 -3.83
CA LEU A 93 -1.43 7.00 -3.08
C LEU A 93 -1.80 8.00 -1.98
N LEU A 94 -0.83 8.50 -1.22
CA LEU A 94 -1.07 9.52 -0.19
C LEU A 94 -1.55 10.85 -0.79
N GLY A 95 -1.02 11.21 -1.96
CA GLY A 95 -1.35 12.42 -2.71
C GLY A 95 -2.78 12.47 -3.23
N THR A 96 -3.50 11.34 -3.23
CA THR A 96 -4.95 11.30 -3.53
C THR A 96 -5.82 11.97 -2.46
N GLY A 97 -5.23 12.43 -1.35
CA GLY A 97 -5.93 13.25 -0.36
C GLY A 97 -7.13 12.52 0.24
N GLU A 98 -8.26 13.21 0.38
CA GLU A 98 -9.52 12.62 0.84
C GLU A 98 -10.39 12.11 -0.30
N GLU A 99 -9.91 12.14 -1.54
CA GLU A 99 -10.71 11.74 -2.69
C GLU A 99 -11.07 10.26 -2.63
N GLU A 100 -12.25 9.95 -3.15
CA GLU A 100 -12.71 8.58 -3.31
C GLU A 100 -12.05 7.95 -4.54
N LEU A 101 -11.32 6.85 -4.34
CA LEU A 101 -10.74 6.10 -5.43
C LEU A 101 -11.74 5.11 -6.00
N VAL A 102 -11.95 5.15 -7.31
CA VAL A 102 -12.97 4.37 -8.01
C VAL A 102 -12.37 3.60 -9.18
N GLU A 103 -12.47 2.27 -9.14
CA GLU A 103 -12.08 1.41 -10.28
C GLU A 103 -13.21 1.38 -11.32
N ALA A 104 -13.08 2.25 -12.33
CA ALA A 104 -14.06 2.45 -13.40
C ALA A 104 -14.01 1.36 -14.49
N SER A 105 -14.10 0.10 -14.07
CA SER A 105 -14.20 -1.05 -14.97
C SER A 105 -15.66 -1.35 -15.34
N PRO A 106 -16.04 -1.33 -16.63
CA PRO A 106 -17.41 -1.67 -17.06
C PRO A 106 -17.74 -3.17 -16.92
N PHE A 107 -16.72 -4.02 -16.74
CA PHE A 107 -16.88 -5.48 -16.74
C PHE A 107 -16.75 -6.10 -15.34
N ASP A 108 -16.41 -5.31 -14.32
CA ASP A 108 -16.20 -5.79 -12.96
C ASP A 108 -17.09 -5.02 -11.98
N ARG A 109 -18.06 -5.73 -11.38
CA ARG A 109 -18.98 -5.18 -10.37
C ARG A 109 -18.58 -5.52 -8.93
N ILE A 110 -17.49 -6.27 -8.74
CA ILE A 110 -16.98 -6.65 -7.43
C ILE A 110 -15.81 -5.75 -7.06
N TRP A 111 -14.75 -5.77 -7.87
CA TRP A 111 -13.58 -4.93 -7.62
C TRP A 111 -13.77 -3.53 -8.18
N GLY A 112 -14.54 -3.40 -9.27
CA GLY A 112 -14.92 -2.14 -9.89
C GLY A 112 -16.38 -1.75 -9.66
N ILE A 113 -16.76 -0.65 -10.32
CA ILE A 113 -18.12 -0.09 -10.27
C ILE A 113 -19.06 -0.60 -11.37
N GLY A 114 -18.57 -1.39 -12.33
CA GLY A 114 -19.39 -1.87 -13.45
C GLY A 114 -19.72 -0.81 -14.49
N TYR A 115 -19.03 0.33 -14.49
CA TYR A 115 -19.18 1.40 -15.47
C TYR A 115 -17.82 1.99 -15.84
N GLY A 116 -17.67 2.43 -17.08
CA GLY A 116 -16.55 3.28 -17.50
C GLY A 116 -16.66 4.69 -16.90
N ALA A 117 -15.52 5.37 -16.80
CA ALA A 117 -15.43 6.69 -16.15
C ALA A 117 -16.37 7.74 -16.78
N ASP A 118 -16.55 7.68 -18.11
CA ASP A 118 -17.43 8.54 -18.89
C ASP A 118 -18.92 8.41 -18.54
N LYS A 119 -19.33 7.22 -18.08
CA LYS A 119 -20.72 6.89 -17.71
C LYS A 119 -20.95 6.95 -16.21
N ALA A 120 -19.93 6.73 -15.40
CA ALA A 120 -20.05 6.65 -13.95
C ALA A 120 -20.76 7.87 -13.35
N SER A 121 -20.41 9.09 -13.80
CA SER A 121 -21.01 10.34 -13.34
C SER A 121 -22.50 10.51 -13.70
N LYS A 122 -22.99 9.75 -14.68
CA LYS A 122 -24.38 9.78 -15.16
C LYS A 122 -25.24 8.68 -14.55
N VAL A 123 -24.66 7.82 -13.72
CA VAL A 123 -25.34 6.68 -13.11
C VAL A 123 -25.39 6.87 -11.59
N GLN A 124 -26.58 6.68 -11.04
CA GLN A 124 -26.82 6.70 -9.59
C GLN A 124 -25.89 5.73 -8.84
N ARG A 125 -25.33 6.18 -7.72
CA ARG A 125 -24.30 5.45 -6.95
C ARG A 125 -24.79 4.07 -6.48
N GLU A 126 -26.08 3.94 -6.20
CA GLU A 126 -26.73 2.69 -5.76
C GLU A 126 -26.68 1.61 -6.84
N ARG A 127 -26.53 2.01 -8.11
CA ARG A 127 -26.38 1.11 -9.25
C ARG A 127 -24.94 0.70 -9.48
N TRP A 128 -23.97 1.24 -8.77
CA TRP A 128 -22.57 0.87 -8.94
C TRP A 128 -22.29 -0.53 -8.38
N GLY A 129 -21.22 -1.14 -8.86
CA GLY A 129 -20.59 -2.29 -8.24
C GLY A 129 -19.96 -1.95 -6.89
N MET A 130 -19.36 -2.94 -6.24
CA MET A 130 -18.90 -2.84 -4.85
C MET A 130 -17.65 -1.95 -4.69
N ASN A 131 -16.90 -1.67 -5.76
CA ASN A 131 -15.64 -0.90 -5.76
C ASN A 131 -14.64 -1.40 -4.69
N LEU A 132 -14.51 -2.72 -4.51
CA LEU A 132 -13.65 -3.27 -3.46
C LEU A 132 -12.17 -2.91 -3.65
N LEU A 133 -11.72 -2.65 -4.88
CA LEU A 133 -10.33 -2.26 -5.11
C LEU A 133 -10.09 -0.83 -4.59
N GLY A 134 -10.97 0.11 -4.95
CA GLY A 134 -10.91 1.48 -4.45
C GLY A 134 -10.94 1.53 -2.92
N LYS A 135 -11.86 0.79 -2.30
CA LYS A 135 -11.94 0.65 -0.83
C LYS A 135 -10.66 0.08 -0.23
N ALA A 136 -10.07 -0.95 -0.83
CA ALA A 136 -8.82 -1.52 -0.34
C ALA A 136 -7.66 -0.51 -0.42
N LEU A 137 -7.56 0.28 -1.50
CA LEU A 137 -6.55 1.32 -1.65
C LEU A 137 -6.73 2.45 -0.63
N MET A 138 -7.95 2.91 -0.40
CA MET A 138 -8.25 3.93 0.61
C MET A 138 -7.97 3.43 2.03
N ALA A 139 -8.23 2.16 2.33
CA ALA A 139 -7.85 1.55 3.60
C ALA A 139 -6.32 1.54 3.80
N VAL A 140 -5.56 1.16 2.76
CA VAL A 140 -4.09 1.24 2.78
C VAL A 140 -3.63 2.69 2.97
N ARG A 141 -4.22 3.66 2.27
CA ARG A 141 -3.93 5.09 2.43
C ARG A 141 -4.12 5.54 3.89
N ALA A 142 -5.21 5.13 4.52
CA ALA A 142 -5.49 5.45 5.93
C ALA A 142 -4.46 4.83 6.89
N GLU A 143 -4.09 3.55 6.69
CA GLU A 143 -3.06 2.87 7.48
C GLU A 143 -1.70 3.59 7.35
N LEU A 144 -1.30 3.96 6.13
CA LEU A 144 -0.04 4.68 5.89
C LEU A 144 0.01 6.07 6.53
N ARG A 145 -1.12 6.77 6.62
CA ARG A 145 -1.20 8.06 7.32
C ARG A 145 -1.04 7.90 8.83
N LYS A 146 -1.62 6.85 9.39
CA LYS A 146 -1.48 6.54 10.82
C LYS A 146 -0.01 6.28 11.18
N GLU A 147 0.70 5.51 10.36
CA GLU A 147 2.14 5.26 10.54
C GLU A 147 2.97 6.56 10.49
N LEU A 148 2.63 7.51 9.63
CA LEU A 148 3.32 8.80 9.54
C LEU A 148 3.08 9.65 10.80
N ALA A 149 1.82 9.77 11.23
CA ALA A 149 1.47 10.53 12.44
C ALA A 149 2.13 9.93 13.70
N GLU A 150 2.18 8.60 13.80
CA GLU A 150 2.83 7.90 14.92
C GLU A 150 4.36 8.06 14.87
N GLY A 151 4.97 8.02 13.68
CA GLY A 151 6.41 8.27 13.50
C GLY A 151 6.84 9.70 13.80
N GLU A 152 5.99 10.69 13.53
CA GLU A 152 6.22 12.10 13.86
C GLU A 152 6.06 12.37 15.37
N SER A 153 5.17 11.65 16.05
CA SER A 153 5.01 11.76 17.51
C SER A 153 6.16 11.14 18.33
N GLY A 154 6.98 10.27 17.73
CA GLY A 154 8.08 9.56 18.38
C GLY A 154 9.47 10.20 18.25
N THR A 155 9.63 11.26 17.46
CA THR A 155 10.94 11.92 17.21
C THR A 155 11.15 13.25 17.95
N GLY A 156 10.20 13.67 18.79
CA GLY A 156 10.24 14.93 19.54
C GLY A 156 10.85 14.89 20.95
N ALA A 157 11.43 13.77 21.40
CA ALA A 157 12.03 13.65 22.73
C ALA A 157 13.51 13.26 22.66
N VAL A 158 14.34 14.17 22.13
CA VAL A 158 15.77 14.20 22.49
C VAL A 158 15.91 15.36 23.47
N ASP A 159 15.85 15.02 24.75
CA ASP A 159 15.99 15.91 25.90
C ASP A 159 17.40 16.54 25.88
N GLU A 160 17.45 17.84 25.56
CA GLU A 160 18.62 18.68 25.80
C GLU A 160 18.83 18.83 27.31
N LYS A 161 19.54 17.88 27.93
CA LYS A 161 20.25 18.16 29.18
C LYS A 161 21.74 18.36 28.90
N LYS A 162 22.04 19.58 28.46
CA LYS A 162 23.39 20.14 28.46
C LYS A 162 23.71 20.66 29.88
N THR A 163 24.74 20.07 30.47
CA THR A 163 25.76 20.66 31.36
C THR A 163 25.30 21.46 32.58
N ASP A 164 25.61 20.96 33.76
CA ASP A 164 26.45 21.72 34.71
C ASP A 164 27.07 20.77 35.76
N VAL A 165 28.38 20.51 35.67
CA VAL A 165 29.22 20.28 36.85
C VAL A 165 30.58 20.90 36.57
N SER A 166 30.73 22.10 37.12
CA SER A 166 31.95 22.87 37.28
C SER A 166 33.12 22.05 37.86
N GLU A 167 34.30 22.27 37.30
CA GLU A 167 35.60 21.98 37.89
C GLU A 167 35.73 22.59 39.30
N GLY A 168 36.21 21.78 40.23
CA GLY A 168 36.61 22.19 41.56
C GLY A 168 37.90 21.48 41.97
N THR A 169 39.02 21.99 41.48
CA THR A 169 40.37 21.65 41.94
C THR A 169 40.49 21.94 43.45
N LYS A 170 40.90 20.95 44.24
CA LYS A 170 41.61 21.20 45.50
C LYS A 170 42.63 20.07 45.77
N GLU A 171 43.89 20.45 45.68
CA GLU A 171 45.04 19.77 46.26
C GLU A 171 44.87 19.60 47.78
N GLY A 172 45.48 18.56 48.36
CA GLY A 172 45.75 18.55 49.79
C GLY A 172 46.01 17.18 50.43
N LYS A 173 47.30 16.85 50.58
CA LYS A 173 47.96 16.30 51.79
C LYS A 173 47.68 14.87 52.30
N GLU A 174 48.79 14.10 52.30
CA GLU A 174 49.42 13.42 53.44
C GLU A 174 48.83 12.14 54.08
N SER A 175 49.71 11.12 54.06
CA SER A 175 50.06 10.21 55.17
C SER A 175 49.23 8.96 55.40
N GLY A 176 49.90 7.81 55.32
CA GLY A 176 49.45 6.49 55.80
C GLY A 176 50.11 5.35 55.06
#